data_AF-A0A1F8PKR0-F1
#
_entry.id   AF-A0A1F8PKR0-F1
#
_cell.length_a   1.000
_cell.length_b   1.000
_cell.length_c   1.000
_cell.angle_alpha   90.00
_cell.angle_beta   90.00
_cell.angle_gamma   90.00
#
_symmetry.space_group_name_H-M   'P 1'
#
loop_
_entity.id
_entity.type
_entity.pdbx_description
1 polymer ?
#
loop_
_entity_poly.entity_id
_entity_poly.type
_entity_poly.pdbx_seq_one_letter_code
_entity_poly.pdbx_strand_id
1 'polypeptide(L)'
;MSELPVPREKVAIRLRRVAGQIRGCARMVEEEKECSDILTQMAAARAALSAAAALVLTNYTHLCLEKERQTGESPYDSLTRVFALWAAGPSDALPDKPRQKRQPTERRRKGDIERMTRP
;
A
#
# COMPACT_ATOMS: atom_id res chain seq x y z
N MET A 1 0.00 -20.93 7.62
CA MET A 1 0.39 -20.06 6.50
C MET A 1 -0.89 -19.59 5.84
N SER A 2 -1.20 -18.30 5.83
CA SER A 2 -2.46 -17.82 5.23
C SER A 2 -2.46 -18.12 3.73
N GLU A 3 -3.45 -18.85 3.27
CA GLU A 3 -3.71 -19.06 1.85
C GLU A 3 -4.10 -17.71 1.24
N LEU A 4 -3.35 -17.24 0.24
CA LEU A 4 -3.64 -15.99 -0.44
C LEU A 4 -4.67 -16.25 -1.55
N PRO A 5 -5.69 -15.38 -1.74
CA PRO A 5 -6.66 -15.54 -2.81
C PRO A 5 -6.03 -15.58 -4.21
N VAL A 6 -4.91 -14.90 -4.39
CA VAL A 6 -4.16 -14.88 -5.64
C VAL A 6 -2.77 -15.51 -5.45
N PRO A 7 -2.43 -16.57 -6.20
CA PRO A 7 -1.11 -17.18 -6.17
C PRO A 7 -0.01 -16.19 -6.60
N ARG A 8 1.12 -16.21 -5.88
CA ARG A 8 2.29 -15.35 -6.19
C ARG A 8 2.81 -15.56 -7.61
N GLU A 9 2.77 -16.80 -8.09
CA GLU A 9 3.20 -17.14 -9.45
C GLU A 9 2.38 -16.40 -10.53
N LYS A 10 1.06 -16.28 -10.34
CA LYS A 10 0.18 -15.57 -11.28
C LYS A 10 0.56 -14.09 -11.40
N VAL A 11 0.90 -13.46 -10.28
CA VAL A 11 1.41 -12.07 -10.26
C VAL A 11 2.76 -12.00 -10.96
N ALA A 12 3.69 -12.90 -10.63
CA ALA A 12 5.02 -12.94 -11.23
C ALA A 12 4.99 -13.13 -12.76
N ILE A 13 4.08 -13.97 -13.28
CA ILE A 13 3.87 -14.13 -14.74
C ILE A 13 3.44 -12.80 -15.37
N ARG A 14 2.50 -12.07 -14.77
CA ARG A 14 2.05 -10.77 -15.30
C ARG A 14 3.15 -9.72 -15.27
N LEU A 15 3.90 -9.64 -14.18
CA LEU A 15 5.04 -8.71 -14.06
C LEU A 15 6.13 -9.02 -15.09
N ARG A 16 6.41 -10.30 -15.38
CA ARG A 16 7.34 -10.69 -16.45
C ARG A 16 6.88 -10.19 -17.83
N ARG A 17 5.58 -10.22 -18.12
CA ARG A 17 5.02 -9.66 -19.37
C ARG A 17 5.18 -8.15 -19.44
N VAL A 18 4.86 -7.44 -18.35
CA VAL A 18 5.06 -5.98 -18.25
C VAL A 18 6.53 -5.62 -18.48
N ALA A 19 7.46 -6.35 -17.85
CA ALA A 19 8.90 -6.13 -18.05
C ALA A 19 9.31 -6.30 -19.53
N GLY A 20 8.71 -7.25 -20.25
CA GLY A 20 8.88 -7.39 -21.69
C GLY A 20 8.39 -6.18 -22.48
N GLN A 21 7.22 -5.63 -22.12
CA GLN A 21 6.69 -4.41 -22.74
C GLN A 21 7.58 -3.20 -22.51
N ILE A 22 8.10 -3.02 -21.28
CA ILE A 22 9.02 -1.91 -20.96
C ILE A 22 10.32 -2.02 -21.78
N ARG A 23 10.90 -3.23 -21.89
CA ARG A 23 12.07 -3.46 -22.76
C ARG A 23 11.77 -3.18 -24.23
N GLY A 24 10.56 -3.53 -24.69
CA GLY A 24 10.10 -3.21 -26.04
C GLY A 24 10.02 -1.70 -26.27
N CYS A 25 9.44 -0.95 -25.33
CA CYS A 25 9.38 0.51 -25.41
C CYS A 25 10.78 1.14 -25.45
N ALA A 26 11.71 0.67 -24.60
CA ALA A 26 13.09 1.15 -24.60
C ALA A 26 13.76 0.95 -25.97
N ARG A 27 13.58 -0.23 -26.58
CA ARG A 27 14.09 -0.50 -27.93
C ARG A 27 13.45 0.40 -28.98
N MET A 28 12.15 0.65 -28.91
CA MET A 28 11.48 1.55 -29.85
C MET A 28 12.04 2.98 -29.80
N VAL A 29 12.48 3.43 -28.62
CA VAL A 29 13.16 4.72 -28.46
C VAL A 29 14.55 4.67 -29.10
N GLU A 30 15.33 3.62 -28.85
CA GLU A 30 16.65 3.42 -29.46
C GLU A 30 16.59 3.30 -30.99
N GLU A 31 15.50 2.74 -31.53
CA GLU A 31 15.23 2.61 -32.96
C GLU A 31 14.54 3.84 -33.57
N GLU A 32 14.41 4.94 -32.82
CA GLU A 32 13.78 6.20 -33.26
C GLU A 32 12.39 6.01 -33.90
N LYS A 33 11.55 5.13 -33.32
CA LYS A 33 10.17 4.92 -33.77
C LYS A 33 9.30 6.15 -33.51
N GLU A 34 8.19 6.22 -34.23
CA GLU A 34 7.17 7.26 -34.07
C GLU A 34 6.69 7.39 -32.61
N CYS A 35 6.65 8.63 -32.13
CA CYS A 35 6.25 8.95 -30.76
C CYS A 35 4.85 8.43 -30.42
N SER A 36 3.91 8.46 -31.38
CA SER A 36 2.55 7.96 -31.18
C SER A 36 2.53 6.46 -30.88
N ASP A 37 3.40 5.70 -31.52
CA ASP A 37 3.47 4.25 -31.36
C ASP A 37 4.11 3.89 -30.01
N ILE A 38 5.17 4.61 -29.62
CA ILE A 38 5.80 4.48 -28.31
C ILE A 38 4.76 4.78 -27.21
N LEU A 39 4.03 5.89 -27.32
CA LEU A 39 2.98 6.27 -26.36
C LEU A 39 1.88 5.22 -26.26
N THR A 40 1.48 4.62 -27.39
CA THR A 40 0.49 3.54 -27.43
C THR A 40 1.00 2.30 -26.68
N GLN A 41 2.25 1.90 -26.89
CA GLN A 41 2.85 0.77 -26.17
C GLN A 41 3.03 1.07 -24.68
N MET A 42 3.41 2.29 -24.32
CA MET A 42 3.51 2.71 -22.92
C MET A 42 2.13 2.71 -22.23
N ALA A 43 1.07 3.13 -22.91
CA ALA A 43 -0.30 3.04 -22.40
C ALA A 43 -0.72 1.58 -22.16
N ALA A 44 -0.38 0.67 -23.08
CA ALA A 44 -0.62 -0.76 -22.91
C ALA A 44 0.17 -1.35 -21.72
N ALA A 45 1.43 -0.96 -21.54
CA ALA A 45 2.26 -1.37 -20.41
C ALA A 45 1.69 -0.86 -19.08
N ARG A 46 1.23 0.39 -19.03
CA ARG A 46 0.56 0.97 -17.86
C ARG A 46 -0.70 0.19 -17.50
N ALA A 47 -1.56 -0.12 -18.47
CA ALA A 47 -2.78 -0.90 -18.24
C ALA A 47 -2.47 -2.31 -17.70
N ALA A 48 -1.47 -2.98 -18.28
CA ALA A 48 -1.02 -4.30 -17.83
C ALA A 48 -0.45 -4.27 -16.40
N LEU A 49 0.31 -3.22 -16.05
CA LEU A 49 0.83 -3.01 -14.70
C LEU A 49 -0.31 -2.78 -13.70
N SER A 50 -1.29 -1.94 -14.04
CA SER A 50 -2.48 -1.72 -13.20
C SER A 50 -3.24 -3.01 -12.93
N ALA A 51 -3.39 -3.88 -13.94
CA ALA A 51 -4.03 -5.19 -13.78
C ALA A 51 -3.23 -6.17 -12.92
N ALA A 52 -1.90 -6.07 -12.90
CA ALA A 52 -1.05 -6.83 -11.99
C ALA A 52 -1.13 -6.28 -10.55
N ALA A 53 -1.13 -4.96 -10.38
CA ALA A 53 -1.27 -4.30 -9.09
C ALA A 53 -2.61 -4.63 -8.42
N ALA A 54 -3.71 -4.68 -9.17
CA ALA A 54 -5.02 -5.07 -8.67
C ALA A 54 -5.02 -6.47 -8.03
N LEU A 55 -4.27 -7.43 -8.58
CA LEU A 55 -4.12 -8.76 -7.97
C LEU A 55 -3.42 -8.71 -6.61
N VAL A 56 -2.37 -7.90 -6.51
CA VAL A 56 -1.63 -7.72 -5.26
C VAL A 56 -2.52 -7.02 -4.22
N LEU A 57 -3.32 -6.05 -4.67
CA LEU A 57 -4.30 -5.37 -3.82
C LEU A 57 -5.32 -6.37 -3.26
N THR A 58 -5.84 -7.30 -4.07
CA THR A 58 -6.74 -8.37 -3.57
C THR A 58 -6.11 -9.17 -2.44
N ASN A 59 -4.84 -9.57 -2.59
CA ASN A 59 -4.11 -10.27 -1.54
C ASN A 59 -3.92 -9.40 -0.29
N TYR A 60 -3.61 -8.12 -0.47
CA TYR A 60 -3.46 -7.17 0.62
C TYR A 60 -4.76 -6.98 1.39
N THR A 61 -5.89 -6.80 0.70
CA THR A 61 -7.22 -6.69 1.31
C THR A 61 -7.55 -7.92 2.16
N HIS A 62 -7.27 -9.12 1.64
CA HIS A 62 -7.48 -10.34 2.40
C HIS A 62 -6.64 -10.40 3.67
N LEU A 63 -5.36 -10.02 3.60
CA LEU A 63 -4.48 -9.98 4.77
C LEU A 63 -4.91 -8.93 5.79
N CYS A 64 -5.39 -7.76 5.35
CA CYS A 64 -5.91 -6.73 6.24
C CYS A 64 -7.15 -7.19 7.00
N LEU A 65 -8.11 -7.84 6.32
CA LEU A 65 -9.32 -8.38 6.95
C LEU A 65 -8.99 -9.52 7.92
N GLU A 66 -8.06 -10.39 7.56
CA GLU A 66 -7.60 -11.45 8.46
C GLU A 66 -6.92 -10.87 9.71
N LYS A 67 -6.13 -9.80 9.56
CA LYS A 67 -5.52 -9.10 10.69
C LYS A 67 -6.56 -8.43 11.59
N GLU A 68 -7.57 -7.77 11.01
CA GLU A 68 -8.69 -7.17 11.77
C GLU A 68 -9.37 -8.23 12.66
N ARG A 69 -9.63 -9.42 12.11
CA ARG A 69 -10.23 -10.52 12.88
C ARG A 69 -9.38 -10.93 14.09
N GLN A 70 -8.05 -10.80 14.00
CA GLN A 70 -7.12 -11.20 15.05
C GLN A 70 -6.86 -10.09 16.08
N THR A 71 -6.77 -8.83 15.66
CA THR A 71 -6.36 -7.71 16.53
C THR A 71 -7.51 -6.78 16.91
N GLY A 72 -8.65 -6.84 16.22
CA GLY A 72 -9.75 -5.89 16.35
C GLY A 72 -9.41 -4.49 15.82
N GLU A 73 -8.25 -4.29 15.19
CA GLU A 73 -7.85 -3.02 14.60
C GLU A 73 -8.55 -2.83 13.25
N SER A 74 -9.18 -1.67 13.06
CA SER A 74 -9.83 -1.31 11.81
C SER A 74 -8.83 -1.32 10.63
N PRO A 75 -9.09 -2.06 9.55
CA PRO A 75 -8.20 -2.15 8.39
C PRO A 75 -8.33 -0.92 7.49
N TYR A 76 -9.31 -0.04 7.74
CA TYR A 76 -9.65 1.10 6.91
C TYR A 76 -8.46 2.02 6.62
N ASP A 77 -7.67 2.37 7.64
CA ASP A 77 -6.53 3.27 7.44
C ASP A 77 -5.48 2.68 6.48
N SER A 78 -5.17 1.40 6.70
CA SER A 78 -4.16 0.68 5.93
C SER A 78 -4.61 0.46 4.49
N LEU A 79 -5.88 0.08 4.30
CA LEU A 79 -6.48 -0.10 2.98
C LEU A 79 -6.60 1.21 2.22
N THR A 80 -7.05 2.29 2.87
CA THR A 80 -7.23 3.60 2.24
C THR A 80 -5.90 4.14 1.70
N ARG A 81 -4.80 3.99 2.45
CA ARG A 81 -3.47 4.45 2.01
C ARG A 81 -3.00 3.75 0.73
N VAL A 82 -3.10 2.43 0.69
CA VAL A 82 -2.65 1.64 -0.48
C VAL A 82 -3.60 1.82 -1.66
N PHE A 83 -4.90 1.91 -1.39
CA PHE A 83 -5.91 2.18 -2.42
C PHE A 83 -5.74 3.57 -3.05
N ALA A 84 -5.50 4.61 -2.25
CA ALA A 84 -5.27 5.97 -2.72
C ALA A 84 -4.05 6.07 -3.66
N LEU A 85 -2.94 5.40 -3.30
CA LEU A 85 -1.75 5.33 -4.15
C LEU A 85 -2.07 4.79 -5.55
N TRP A 86 -3.00 3.83 -5.63
CA TRP A 86 -3.37 3.17 -6.89
C TRP A 86 -4.47 3.89 -7.66
N ALA A 87 -5.47 4.45 -6.97
CA ALA A 87 -6.64 5.08 -7.60
C ALA A 87 -6.40 6.54 -8.05
N ALA A 88 -5.63 7.32 -7.27
CA ALA A 88 -5.41 8.74 -7.52
C ALA A 88 -4.01 9.06 -8.07
N GLY A 89 -3.07 8.11 -8.01
CA GLY A 89 -1.68 8.34 -8.35
C GLY A 89 -0.90 9.06 -7.23
N PRO A 90 0.43 9.17 -7.35
CA PRO A 90 1.30 9.64 -6.26
C PRO A 90 1.15 11.13 -5.89
N SER A 91 0.47 11.98 -6.68
CA SER A 91 0.34 13.42 -6.38
C SER A 91 -0.75 13.76 -5.36
N ASP A 92 -1.75 12.89 -5.19
CA ASP A 92 -3.00 13.21 -4.48
C ASP A 92 -3.17 12.39 -3.18
N ALA A 93 -2.08 11.82 -2.66
CA ALA A 93 -2.11 11.02 -1.44
C ALA A 93 -2.57 11.86 -0.22
N LEU A 94 -3.71 11.46 0.36
CA LEU A 94 -4.41 12.05 1.50
C LEU A 94 -3.48 12.42 2.69
N PRO A 95 -3.73 13.53 3.41
CA PRO A 95 -2.89 13.96 4.52
C PRO A 95 -2.81 12.91 5.64
N ASP A 96 -1.59 12.81 6.19
CA ASP A 96 -1.20 11.91 7.28
C ASP A 96 -2.14 12.04 8.49
N LYS A 97 -2.48 10.92 9.15
CA LYS A 97 -3.31 10.97 10.37
C LYS A 97 -2.56 11.75 11.45
N PRO A 98 -3.19 12.70 12.16
CA PRO A 98 -2.58 13.24 13.37
C PRO A 98 -2.42 12.09 14.36
N ARG A 99 -1.18 11.87 14.82
CA ARG A 99 -0.84 10.89 15.86
C ARG A 99 -1.86 10.98 17.00
N GLN A 100 -2.68 9.96 17.15
CA GLN A 100 -3.59 9.86 18.28
C GLN A 100 -2.72 9.70 19.54
N LYS A 101 -2.60 10.80 20.29
CA LYS A 101 -1.87 10.82 21.56
C LYS A 101 -2.49 9.74 22.44
N ARG A 102 -1.72 8.69 22.75
CA ARG A 102 -2.08 7.70 23.76
C ARG A 102 -2.44 8.46 25.04
N GLN A 103 -3.64 8.25 25.56
CA GLN A 103 -4.08 8.85 26.82
C GLN A 103 -3.06 8.50 27.92
N PRO A 104 -2.60 9.45 28.75
CA PRO A 104 -1.82 9.13 29.92
C PRO A 104 -2.73 8.36 30.87
N THR A 105 -2.37 7.11 31.16
CA THR A 105 -2.98 6.33 32.23
C THR A 105 -2.92 7.13 33.53
N GLU A 106 -4.10 7.36 34.09
CA GLU A 106 -4.37 7.98 35.37
C GLU A 106 -3.67 7.19 36.50
N ARG A 107 -2.40 7.53 36.78
CA ARG A 107 -1.65 7.00 37.92
C ARG A 107 -0.75 8.08 38.54
N ARG A 108 -1.34 9.23 38.86
CA ARG A 108 -0.81 10.19 39.85
C ARG A 108 -1.90 10.56 40.85
N ARG A 109 -2.19 9.65 41.79
CA ARG A 109 -2.80 9.98 43.09
C ARG A 109 -2.38 8.92 44.13
N LYS A 110 -1.14 9.03 44.62
CA LYS A 110 -0.67 8.54 45.94
C LYS A 110 0.87 8.62 45.93
N GLY A 111 1.42 9.70 46.46
CA GLY A 111 2.87 9.87 46.58
C GLY A 111 3.26 11.19 47.24
N ASP A 112 2.46 12.25 47.07
CA ASP A 112 2.79 13.59 47.57
C ASP A 112 1.97 14.00 48.82
N ILE A 113 1.72 13.06 49.75
CA ILE A 113 1.13 13.39 51.07
C ILE A 113 2.05 13.00 52.25
N GLU A 114 3.14 12.26 52.05
CA GLU A 114 4.05 11.86 53.15
C GLU A 114 5.34 12.69 53.24
N ARG A 115 5.24 14.02 53.08
CA ARG A 115 6.38 14.91 53.37
C ARG A 115 6.02 16.17 54.15
N MET A 116 5.00 16.06 55.01
CA MET A 116 4.58 17.17 55.88
C MET A 116 4.13 16.69 57.26
N THR A 117 4.89 15.80 57.90
CA THR A 117 4.88 15.60 59.37
C THR A 117 6.04 14.68 59.75
N ARG A 118 7.16 15.26 60.18
CA ARG A 118 8.05 14.70 61.22
C ARG A 118 8.59 15.89 62.03
N PRO A 119 8.72 15.73 63.36
CA PRO A 119 8.83 16.83 64.33
C PRO A 119 10.14 17.61 64.22
#